data_AF-A0A4C1UPL6-F1
#
_entry.id   AF-A0A4C1UPL6-F1
#
_cell.length_a   1.000
_cell.length_b   1.000
_cell.length_c   1.000
_cell.angle_alpha   90.00
_cell.angle_beta   90.00
_cell.angle_gamma   90.00
#
_symmetry.space_group_name_H-M   'P 1'
#
loop_
_entity.id
_entity.type
_entity.pdbx_description
1 polymer ?
#
loop_
_entity_poly.entity_id
_entity_poly.type
_entity_poly.pdbx_seq_one_letter_code
_entity_poly.pdbx_strand_id
1 'polypeptide(L)'
;MFAIRKINTLAATARTVGVTTIKKQKHTLPVLAYEYNALEPVISRDIMCLHHSQHHAAYVNNLNAAEEMLACAMSKDPGLSLDSNPGYIFDFNLSPVFTVPLIAFDYVSRLCFKFNTTAGGCTNLDKARANGDISKVVNLTQSIRFNGGGHINHTIFWQNLSPNGGKPSEKLVKNVEK
;
A
#
# COMPACT_ATOMS: atom_id res chain seq x y z
N MET A 1 28.61 -61.52 26.11
CA MET A 1 27.13 -61.41 26.12
C MET A 1 26.78 -59.97 25.73
N PHE A 2 26.45 -59.72 24.46
CA PHE A 2 26.03 -58.39 23.98
C PHE A 2 24.54 -58.45 23.61
N ALA A 3 23.72 -57.64 24.27
CA ALA A 3 22.27 -57.59 24.05
C ALA A 3 21.94 -56.57 22.95
N ILE A 4 21.23 -57.03 21.91
CA ILE A 4 20.70 -56.18 20.84
C ILE A 4 19.37 -55.58 21.32
N ARG A 5 19.32 -54.26 21.54
CA ARG A 5 18.08 -53.52 21.84
C ARG A 5 17.44 -53.10 20.52
N LYS A 6 16.24 -53.62 20.21
CA LYS A 6 15.44 -53.17 19.05
C LYS A 6 14.95 -51.73 19.31
N ILE A 7 15.19 -50.85 18.35
CA ILE A 7 14.66 -49.48 18.35
C ILE A 7 13.28 -49.52 17.70
N ASN A 8 12.23 -49.19 18.45
CA ASN A 8 10.89 -49.01 17.90
C ASN A 8 10.81 -47.64 17.22
N THR A 9 10.55 -47.64 15.91
CA THR A 9 10.31 -46.45 15.10
C THR A 9 9.03 -45.76 15.58
N LEU A 10 9.15 -44.59 16.21
CA LEU A 10 8.01 -43.72 16.49
C LEU A 10 7.62 -43.01 15.19
N ALA A 11 6.38 -43.24 14.76
CA ALA A 11 5.79 -42.53 13.62
C ALA A 11 5.71 -41.03 13.93
N ALA A 12 6.36 -40.22 13.09
CA ALA A 12 6.26 -38.77 13.16
C ALA A 12 4.85 -38.34 12.75
N THR A 13 4.04 -37.91 13.72
CA THR A 13 2.79 -37.19 13.46
C THR A 13 3.12 -35.85 12.83
N ALA A 14 2.93 -35.74 11.52
CA ALA A 14 2.98 -34.48 10.78
C ALA A 14 1.86 -33.56 11.32
N ARG A 15 2.26 -32.50 12.02
CA ARG A 15 1.36 -31.42 12.45
C ARG A 15 1.11 -30.52 11.23
N THR A 16 -0.04 -30.68 10.59
CA THR A 16 -0.54 -29.75 9.58
C THR A 16 -0.83 -28.41 10.26
N VAL A 17 0.10 -27.46 10.14
CA VAL A 17 -0.16 -26.05 10.44
C VAL A 17 -1.07 -25.54 9.33
N GLY A 18 -2.35 -25.34 9.66
CA GLY A 18 -3.29 -24.68 8.76
C GLY A 18 -2.79 -23.27 8.48
N VAL A 19 -2.24 -23.05 7.29
CA VAL A 19 -1.94 -21.71 6.77
C VAL A 19 -3.28 -21.02 6.53
N THR A 20 -3.67 -20.12 7.42
CA THR A 20 -4.81 -19.23 7.18
C THR A 20 -4.44 -18.28 6.05
N THR A 21 -5.02 -18.48 4.87
CA THR A 21 -4.94 -17.53 3.76
C THR A 21 -5.55 -16.20 4.20
N ILE A 22 -4.71 -15.22 4.57
CA ILE A 22 -5.14 -13.84 4.77
C ILE A 22 -5.63 -13.35 3.40
N LYS A 23 -6.94 -13.28 3.19
CA LYS A 23 -7.50 -12.57 2.03
C LYS A 23 -7.16 -11.10 2.21
N LYS A 24 -6.28 -10.58 1.36
CA LYS A 24 -5.92 -9.17 1.32
C LYS A 24 -7.21 -8.34 1.19
N GLN A 25 -7.52 -7.51 2.18
CA GLN A 25 -8.67 -6.61 2.14
C GLN A 25 -8.36 -5.45 1.18
N LYS A 26 -9.35 -5.01 0.41
CA LYS A 26 -9.22 -3.83 -0.45
C LYS A 26 -9.03 -2.58 0.41
N HIS A 27 -8.18 -1.67 -0.05
CA HIS A 27 -8.00 -0.37 0.60
C HIS A 27 -9.26 0.48 0.44
N THR A 28 -9.60 1.21 1.48
CA THR A 28 -10.78 2.08 1.52
C THR A 28 -10.37 3.47 1.95
N LEU A 29 -11.06 4.48 1.42
CA LEU A 29 -10.89 5.86 1.87
C LEU A 29 -11.42 6.00 3.31
N PRO A 30 -10.58 6.37 4.30
CA PRO A 30 -11.06 6.58 5.66
C PRO A 30 -12.04 7.75 5.69
N VAL A 31 -13.01 7.71 6.61
CA VAL A 31 -13.91 8.83 6.85
C VAL A 31 -13.20 9.86 7.74
N LEU A 32 -13.35 11.15 7.44
CA LEU A 32 -12.82 12.20 8.29
C LEU A 32 -13.54 12.23 9.64
N ALA A 33 -12.79 12.44 10.72
CA ALA A 33 -13.32 12.53 12.08
C ALA A 33 -14.05 13.85 12.37
N TYR A 34 -14.04 14.78 11.42
CA TYR A 34 -14.59 16.12 11.52
C TYR A 34 -15.14 16.57 10.17
N GLU A 35 -16.02 17.57 10.19
CA GLU A 35 -16.62 18.16 9.00
C GLU A 35 -15.60 18.87 8.11
N TYR A 36 -15.91 19.00 6.82
CA TYR A 36 -15.00 19.60 5.83
C TYR A 36 -14.59 21.04 6.14
N ASN A 37 -15.43 21.82 6.81
CA ASN A 37 -15.15 23.20 7.21
C ASN A 37 -14.59 23.33 8.64
N ALA A 38 -14.38 22.24 9.36
CA ALA A 38 -14.01 22.29 10.77
C ALA A 38 -12.62 22.92 11.03
N LEU A 39 -11.76 22.98 10.00
CA LEU A 39 -10.40 23.54 10.08
C LEU A 39 -10.31 24.99 9.58
N GLU A 40 -11.45 25.62 9.28
CA GLU A 40 -11.48 27.04 8.94
C GLU A 40 -11.14 27.92 10.16
N PRO A 41 -10.44 29.06 9.97
CA PRO A 41 -10.04 29.66 8.70
C PRO A 41 -8.69 29.17 8.14
N VAL A 42 -8.01 28.24 8.84
CA VAL A 42 -6.63 27.84 8.50
C VAL A 42 -6.59 27.00 7.22
N ILE A 43 -7.55 26.10 7.05
CA ILE A 43 -7.71 25.29 5.84
C ILE A 43 -9.16 25.43 5.38
N SER A 44 -9.37 25.86 4.13
CA SER A 44 -10.71 26.08 3.60
C SER A 44 -11.49 24.78 3.40
N ARG A 45 -12.82 24.87 3.50
CA ARG A 45 -13.70 23.74 3.21
C ARG A 45 -13.48 23.14 1.82
N ASP A 46 -13.28 23.99 0.82
CA ASP A 46 -13.19 23.55 -0.57
C ASP A 46 -11.92 22.76 -0.84
N ILE A 47 -10.78 23.15 -0.25
CA ILE A 47 -9.54 22.38 -0.38
C ILE A 47 -9.64 21.07 0.40
N MET A 48 -10.27 21.05 1.57
CA MET A 48 -10.52 19.82 2.33
C MET A 48 -11.36 18.82 1.54
N CYS A 49 -12.42 19.29 0.89
CA CYS A 49 -13.26 18.47 0.03
C CYS A 49 -12.45 17.89 -1.13
N LEU A 50 -11.71 18.72 -1.87
CA LEU A 50 -10.90 18.27 -3.01
C LEU A 50 -9.78 17.31 -2.60
N HIS A 51 -9.05 17.64 -1.54
CA HIS A 51 -7.89 16.89 -1.07
C HIS A 51 -8.29 15.51 -0.53
N HIS A 52 -9.40 15.43 0.21
CA HIS A 52 -9.90 14.14 0.71
C HIS A 52 -10.66 13.34 -0.36
N SER A 53 -11.70 13.92 -0.95
CA SER A 53 -12.62 13.17 -1.82
C SER A 53 -12.06 12.86 -3.20
N GLN A 54 -11.05 13.61 -3.67
CA GLN A 54 -10.43 13.38 -4.98
C GLN A 54 -8.98 12.91 -4.85
N HIS A 55 -8.09 13.70 -4.24
CA HIS A 55 -6.66 13.35 -4.21
C HIS A 55 -6.40 12.08 -3.40
N HIS A 56 -6.92 11.98 -2.17
CA HIS A 56 -6.77 10.78 -1.36
C HIS A 56 -7.50 9.58 -1.99
N ALA A 57 -8.71 9.79 -2.51
CA ALA A 57 -9.48 8.75 -3.20
C ALA A 57 -8.74 8.19 -4.44
N ALA A 58 -8.06 9.04 -5.21
CA ALA A 58 -7.28 8.61 -6.37
C ALA A 58 -6.14 7.66 -5.96
N TYR A 59 -5.42 7.95 -4.87
CA TYR A 59 -4.39 7.04 -4.35
C TYR A 59 -4.98 5.69 -3.96
N VAL A 60 -6.13 5.65 -3.27
CA VAL A 60 -6.80 4.40 -2.89
C VAL A 60 -7.21 3.59 -4.12
N ASN A 61 -7.82 4.23 -5.10
CA ASN A 61 -8.30 3.56 -6.32
C ASN A 61 -7.13 3.00 -7.14
N ASN A 62 -6.08 3.79 -7.34
CA ASN A 62 -4.90 3.38 -8.09
C ASN A 62 -4.10 2.29 -7.38
N LEU A 63 -4.02 2.34 -6.04
CA LEU A 63 -3.39 1.31 -5.24
C LEU A 63 -4.13 -0.02 -5.38
N ASN A 64 -5.46 -0.02 -5.24
CA ASN A 64 -6.27 -1.22 -5.42
C ASN A 64 -6.09 -1.82 -6.83
N ALA A 65 -6.09 -0.97 -7.87
CA ALA A 65 -5.86 -1.43 -9.25
C ALA A 65 -4.46 -2.05 -9.43
N ALA A 66 -3.41 -1.43 -8.88
CA ALA A 66 -2.05 -1.93 -8.96
C ALA A 66 -1.87 -3.25 -8.18
N GLU A 67 -2.54 -3.40 -7.04
CA GLU A 67 -2.50 -4.63 -6.26
C GLU A 67 -3.30 -5.77 -6.91
N GLU A 68 -4.42 -5.49 -7.56
CA GLU A 68 -5.13 -6.47 -8.39
C GLU A 68 -4.26 -6.96 -9.54
N MET A 69 -3.53 -6.05 -10.18
CA MET A 69 -2.55 -6.35 -11.22
C MET A 69 -1.41 -7.25 -10.69
N LEU A 70 -0.88 -6.96 -9.50
CA LEU A 70 0.16 -7.78 -8.86
C LEU A 70 -0.37 -9.16 -8.46
N ALA A 71 -1.53 -9.23 -7.79
CA ALA A 71 -2.14 -10.48 -7.36
C ALA A 71 -2.41 -11.42 -8.55
N CYS A 72 -2.80 -10.85 -9.68
CA CYS A 72 -3.02 -11.62 -10.88
C CYS A 72 -1.74 -12.24 -11.45
N ALA A 73 -0.64 -11.47 -11.46
CA ALA A 73 0.67 -11.97 -11.87
C ALA A 73 1.20 -13.08 -10.93
N MET A 74 0.90 -13.00 -9.63
CA MET A 74 1.28 -14.01 -8.65
C MET A 74 0.45 -15.30 -8.76
N SER A 75 -0.84 -15.20 -9.12
CA SER A 75 -1.75 -16.37 -9.20
C SER A 75 -1.41 -17.37 -10.32
N LYS A 76 -0.59 -16.97 -11.29
CA LYS A 76 -0.24 -17.76 -12.49
C LYS A 76 1.13 -18.42 -12.44
N ASP A 77 1.86 -18.25 -11.34
CA ASP A 77 3.17 -18.84 -11.10
C ASP A 77 3.13 -19.68 -9.80
N PRO A 78 2.74 -20.96 -9.86
CA PRO A 78 2.68 -21.82 -8.68
C PRO A 78 4.06 -22.14 -8.07
N GLY A 79 5.16 -21.62 -8.63
CA GLY A 79 6.53 -21.84 -8.17
C GLY A 79 7.13 -20.74 -7.29
N LEU A 80 6.41 -19.65 -6.98
CA LEU A 80 6.90 -18.58 -6.10
C LEU A 80 6.11 -18.51 -4.80
N SER A 81 6.13 -19.59 -4.03
CA SER A 81 5.84 -19.51 -2.61
C SER A 81 6.91 -18.63 -1.95
N LEU A 82 6.49 -17.68 -1.09
CA LEU A 82 7.35 -16.78 -0.32
C LEU A 82 8.23 -17.53 0.73
N ASP A 83 8.41 -18.84 0.59
CA ASP A 83 9.06 -19.73 1.54
C ASP A 83 10.48 -20.18 1.12
N SER A 84 10.97 -19.81 -0.06
CA SER A 84 12.18 -20.43 -0.63
C SER A 84 13.35 -19.48 -0.98
N ASN A 85 13.41 -18.24 -0.46
CA ASN A 85 14.61 -17.42 -0.64
C ASN A 85 14.96 -16.55 0.58
N PRO A 86 15.91 -16.95 1.46
CA PRO A 86 16.27 -16.19 2.67
C PRO A 86 17.25 -15.03 2.39
N GLY A 87 17.20 -14.42 1.20
CA GLY A 87 18.35 -13.68 0.64
C GLY A 87 18.24 -12.17 0.48
N TYR A 88 17.11 -11.50 0.73
CA TYR A 88 17.00 -10.05 0.48
C TYR A 88 16.37 -9.30 1.65
N ILE A 89 17.24 -8.88 2.57
CA ILE A 89 16.97 -7.82 3.54
C ILE A 89 16.92 -6.50 2.76
N PHE A 90 15.78 -5.81 2.81
CA PHE A 90 15.61 -4.48 2.23
C PHE A 90 16.39 -3.47 3.06
N ASP A 91 17.51 -2.99 2.52
CA ASP A 91 18.27 -1.88 3.08
C ASP A 91 17.62 -0.55 2.67
N PHE A 92 17.15 0.20 3.67
CA PHE A 92 16.38 1.44 3.51
C PHE A 92 17.33 2.63 3.50
N ASN A 93 18.17 2.75 2.46
CA ASN A 93 19.06 3.91 2.35
C ASN A 93 18.43 5.00 1.47
N LEU A 94 17.96 6.05 2.15
CA LEU A 94 17.44 7.29 1.57
C LEU A 94 18.53 8.02 0.78
N SER A 95 18.17 8.53 -0.40
CA SER A 95 18.71 9.82 -0.88
C SER A 95 17.71 10.55 -1.77
N PRO A 96 17.81 11.88 -1.87
CA PRO A 96 16.67 12.75 -2.04
C PRO A 96 16.60 13.40 -3.43
N VAL A 97 15.50 14.15 -3.60
CA VAL A 97 15.26 15.18 -4.62
C VAL A 97 14.72 14.66 -5.96
N PHE A 98 13.43 14.87 -6.16
CA PHE A 98 12.91 15.13 -7.50
C PHE A 98 11.80 16.17 -7.45
N THR A 99 12.09 17.33 -8.05
CA THR A 99 11.16 18.43 -8.28
C THR A 99 10.18 18.01 -9.39
N VAL A 100 8.88 18.13 -9.15
CA VAL A 100 7.84 17.86 -10.15
C VAL A 100 7.47 19.17 -10.85
N PRO A 101 7.50 19.28 -12.18
CA PRO A 101 7.09 20.49 -12.88
C PRO A 101 5.56 20.64 -12.86
N LEU A 102 5.11 21.83 -12.44
CA LEU A 102 3.73 22.29 -12.49
C LEU A 102 3.29 22.59 -13.93
N ILE A 103 2.90 21.57 -14.71
CA ILE A 103 2.14 21.81 -15.95
C ILE A 103 1.23 20.61 -16.26
N ALA A 104 0.03 20.61 -15.69
CA ALA A 104 -1.18 19.97 -16.23
C ALA A 104 -2.39 20.29 -15.33
N PHE A 105 -2.59 21.58 -15.01
CA PHE A 105 -3.85 22.06 -14.45
C PHE A 105 -4.71 22.57 -15.60
N ASP A 106 -5.12 21.67 -16.49
CA ASP A 106 -6.18 21.95 -17.45
C ASP A 106 -6.96 20.68 -17.77
N TYR A 107 -7.86 20.33 -16.86
CA TYR A 107 -9.11 19.62 -17.18
C TYR A 107 -10.12 19.79 -16.03
N VAL A 108 -10.29 21.03 -15.55
CA VAL A 108 -11.40 21.39 -14.64
C VAL A 108 -12.65 21.52 -15.49
N SER A 109 -13.27 20.40 -15.85
CA SER A 109 -14.71 20.24 -16.17
C SER A 109 -14.91 19.01 -17.03
N ARG A 110 -15.24 17.88 -16.39
CA ARG A 110 -16.28 16.89 -16.80
C ARG A 110 -16.08 15.58 -16.05
N LEU A 111 -17.20 15.05 -15.55
CA LEU A 111 -17.47 13.64 -15.23
C LEU A 111 -17.24 13.19 -13.77
N CYS A 112 -18.32 13.35 -12.99
CA CYS A 112 -18.74 12.37 -11.98
C CYS A 112 -19.10 10.99 -12.59
N PHE A 113 -18.35 10.45 -13.56
CA PHE A 113 -18.83 9.31 -14.35
C PHE A 113 -17.76 8.23 -14.57
N LYS A 114 -17.97 7.13 -13.84
CA LYS A 114 -17.64 5.73 -14.17
C LYS A 114 -16.23 5.45 -14.70
N PHE A 115 -15.30 5.19 -13.78
CA PHE A 115 -14.19 4.29 -14.08
C PHE A 115 -14.69 2.84 -13.96
N ASN A 116 -14.89 2.22 -15.13
CA ASN A 116 -15.29 0.83 -15.27
C ASN A 116 -14.12 -0.09 -14.87
N THR A 117 -14.31 -0.83 -13.78
CA THR A 117 -13.45 -1.96 -13.40
C THR A 117 -13.92 -3.18 -14.18
N THR A 118 -13.03 -3.88 -14.91
CA THR A 118 -12.89 -5.36 -14.92
C THR A 118 -12.01 -5.89 -16.05
N ALA A 119 -11.27 -6.97 -15.73
CA ALA A 119 -10.72 -8.01 -16.61
C ALA A 119 -9.46 -7.76 -17.46
N GLY A 120 -9.07 -6.53 -17.81
CA GLY A 120 -7.94 -6.29 -18.74
C GLY A 120 -6.52 -6.26 -18.16
N GLY A 121 -6.35 -6.03 -16.85
CA GLY A 121 -5.03 -5.74 -16.26
C GLY A 121 -4.10 -6.95 -16.14
N CYS A 122 -4.66 -8.09 -15.75
CA CYS A 122 -3.98 -9.38 -15.56
C CYS A 122 -3.12 -9.80 -16.77
N THR A 123 -3.71 -9.78 -17.96
CA THR A 123 -3.07 -10.33 -19.16
C THR A 123 -1.86 -9.53 -19.60
N ASN A 124 -1.72 -8.28 -19.17
CA ASN A 124 -0.67 -7.38 -19.64
C ASN A 124 0.62 -7.54 -18.85
N LEU A 125 0.56 -7.86 -17.57
CA LEU A 125 1.74 -8.13 -16.74
C LEU A 125 2.34 -9.51 -17.00
N ASP A 126 1.51 -10.53 -17.21
CA ASP A 126 2.01 -11.87 -17.55
C ASP A 126 2.74 -11.85 -18.89
N LYS A 127 2.17 -11.17 -19.89
CA LYS A 127 2.83 -10.92 -21.17
C LYS A 127 4.12 -10.12 -21.00
N ALA A 128 4.13 -9.12 -20.11
CA ALA A 128 5.34 -8.36 -19.81
C ALA A 128 6.44 -9.24 -19.24
N ARG A 129 6.11 -10.08 -18.25
CA ARG A 129 7.05 -11.01 -17.62
C ARG A 129 7.56 -12.06 -18.61
N ALA A 130 6.67 -12.65 -19.41
CA ALA A 130 7.02 -13.63 -20.44
C ALA A 130 7.93 -13.03 -21.54
N ASN A 131 7.74 -11.75 -21.87
CA ASN A 131 8.53 -11.04 -22.87
C ASN A 131 9.80 -10.39 -22.31
N GLY A 132 10.13 -10.58 -21.01
CA GLY A 132 11.28 -9.94 -20.37
C GLY A 132 11.16 -8.41 -20.25
N ASP A 133 9.95 -7.86 -20.31
CA ASP A 133 9.64 -6.44 -20.18
C ASP A 133 9.69 -6.03 -18.70
N ILE A 134 10.91 -5.95 -18.18
CA ILE A 134 11.23 -5.58 -16.79
C ILE A 134 10.66 -4.18 -16.47
N SER A 135 10.59 -3.29 -17.46
CA SER A 135 10.07 -1.93 -17.30
C SER A 135 8.64 -1.91 -16.74
N LYS A 136 7.76 -2.81 -17.18
CA LYS A 136 6.38 -2.87 -16.65
C LYS A 136 6.32 -3.37 -15.21
N VAL A 137 7.20 -4.29 -14.82
CA VAL A 137 7.30 -4.79 -13.44
C VAL A 137 7.86 -3.70 -12.51
N VAL A 138 8.87 -2.97 -12.97
CA VAL A 138 9.43 -1.80 -12.27
C VAL A 138 8.38 -0.70 -12.10
N ASN A 139 7.65 -0.38 -13.17
CA ASN A 139 6.58 0.61 -13.14
C ASN A 139 5.43 0.22 -12.19
N LEU A 140 5.06 -1.06 -12.15
CA LEU A 140 4.06 -1.56 -11.20
C LEU A 140 4.53 -1.37 -9.76
N THR A 141 5.77 -1.74 -9.47
CA THR A 141 6.36 -1.58 -8.13
C THR A 141 6.41 -0.10 -7.73
N GLN A 142 6.77 0.78 -8.67
CA GLN A 142 6.76 2.22 -8.46
C GLN A 142 5.34 2.74 -8.20
N SER A 143 4.34 2.25 -8.93
CA SER A 143 2.93 2.62 -8.75
C SER A 143 2.41 2.21 -7.37
N ILE A 144 2.74 1.01 -6.89
CA ILE A 144 2.35 0.55 -5.55
C ILE A 144 3.01 1.43 -4.47
N ARG A 145 4.30 1.74 -4.61
CA ARG A 145 5.02 2.60 -3.67
C ARG A 145 4.44 4.02 -3.63
N PHE A 146 4.20 4.60 -4.80
CA PHE A 146 3.68 5.96 -4.90
C PHE A 146 2.26 6.08 -4.36
N ASN A 147 1.35 5.21 -4.80
CA ASN A 147 -0.05 5.27 -4.37
C ASN A 147 -0.23 4.77 -2.93
N GLY A 148 0.53 3.76 -2.51
CA GLY A 148 0.56 3.26 -1.13
C GLY A 148 1.10 4.31 -0.16
N GLY A 149 2.22 4.95 -0.49
CA GLY A 149 2.75 6.07 0.27
C GLY A 149 1.78 7.25 0.31
N GLY A 150 1.14 7.57 -0.81
CA GLY A 150 0.10 8.59 -0.89
C GLY A 150 -1.05 8.31 0.08
N HIS A 151 -1.61 7.10 0.06
CA HIS A 151 -2.70 6.70 0.97
C HIS A 151 -2.30 6.78 2.45
N ILE A 152 -1.12 6.26 2.81
CA ILE A 152 -0.62 6.28 4.20
C ILE A 152 -0.39 7.71 4.67
N ASN A 153 0.30 8.53 3.87
CA ASN A 153 0.63 9.90 4.23
C ASN A 153 -0.64 10.73 4.46
N HIS A 154 -1.64 10.60 3.58
CA HIS A 154 -2.91 11.33 3.75
C HIS A 154 -3.69 10.82 4.97
N THR A 155 -3.72 9.51 5.21
CA THR A 155 -4.36 8.94 6.40
C THR A 155 -3.76 9.50 7.70
N ILE A 156 -2.43 9.57 7.78
CA ILE A 156 -1.73 10.16 8.93
C ILE A 156 -1.98 11.67 9.00
N PHE A 157 -1.96 12.37 7.85
CA PHE A 157 -2.22 13.80 7.78
C PHE A 157 -3.56 14.17 8.41
N TRP A 158 -4.65 13.47 8.05
CA TRP A 158 -5.98 13.74 8.60
C TRP A 158 -6.09 13.48 10.10
N GLN A 159 -5.36 12.48 10.62
CA GLN A 159 -5.31 12.15 12.05
C GLN A 159 -4.51 13.17 12.87
N ASN A 160 -3.56 13.86 12.24
CA ASN A 160 -2.71 14.86 12.88
C ASN A 160 -3.34 16.26 12.92
N LEU A 161 -4.52 16.44 12.30
CA LEU A 161 -5.27 17.69 12.34
C LEU A 161 -6.42 17.60 13.33
N SER A 162 -6.74 18.73 13.96
CA SER A 162 -7.87 18.85 14.88
C SER A 162 -8.46 20.25 14.78
N PRO A 163 -9.79 20.40 14.77
CA PRO A 163 -10.43 21.72 14.92
C PRO A 163 -10.09 22.36 16.28
N ASN A 164 -9.85 21.53 17.29
CA ASN A 164 -9.47 21.92 18.65
C ASN A 164 -7.98 21.66 18.84
N GLY A 165 -7.13 22.41 18.13
CA GLY A 165 -5.68 22.35 18.29
C GLY A 165 -5.23 22.67 19.73
N GLY A 166 -3.93 22.53 20.02
CA GLY A 166 -3.41 22.77 21.36
C GLY A 166 -1.91 22.99 21.41
N LYS A 167 -1.41 23.32 22.62
CA LYS A 167 0.02 23.45 22.87
C LYS A 167 0.68 22.06 22.93
N PRO A 168 1.94 21.93 22.48
CA PRO A 168 2.70 20.69 22.67
C PRO A 168 2.77 20.29 24.15
N SER A 169 2.73 18.99 24.43
CA SER A 169 2.91 18.49 25.80
C SER A 169 4.32 18.80 26.33
N GLU A 170 4.48 18.98 27.65
CA GLU A 170 5.78 19.24 28.27
C GLU A 170 6.83 18.17 27.93
N LYS A 171 6.41 16.91 27.84
CA LYS A 171 7.28 15.79 27.44
C LYS A 171 7.79 15.96 26.01
N LEU A 172 6.94 16.44 25.10
CA LEU A 172 7.31 16.69 23.71
C LEU A 172 8.27 17.87 23.60
N VAL A 173 7.99 18.98 24.30
CA VAL A 173 8.88 20.16 24.34
C VAL A 173 10.27 19.77 24.83
N LYS A 174 10.36 19.04 25.95
CA LYS A 174 11.64 18.53 26.50
C LYS A 174 12.42 17.63 25.54
N ASN A 175 11.79 17.05 24.53
CA ASN A 175 12.48 16.21 23.55
C ASN A 175 12.93 16.97 22.31
N VAL A 176 12.33 18.13 22.04
CA VAL A 176 12.70 19.01 20.91
C VAL A 176 13.86 19.93 21.28
N GLU A 177 13.96 20.32 22.55
CA GLU A 177 14.97 21.27 23.05
C GLU A 177 16.28 20.59 23.52
N LYS A 178 16.49 19.31 23.21
CA LYS A 178 17.70 18.55 23.53
C LYS A 178 18.72 18.64 22.40
#